data_AF-A0A5E6MKM4-F1
#
_entry.id   AF-A0A5E6MKM4-F1
#
_cell.length_a   1.000
_cell.length_b   1.000
_cell.length_c   1.000
_cell.angle_alpha   90.00
_cell.angle_beta   90.00
_cell.angle_gamma   90.00
#
_symmetry.space_group_name_H-M   'P 1'
#
loop_
_entity.id
_entity.type
_entity.pdbx_description
1 polymer ?
#
loop_
_entity_poly.entity_id
_entity_poly.type
_entity_poly.pdbx_seq_one_letter_code
_entity_poly.pdbx_strand_id
1 'polypeptide(L)' 'MAYVISGTFEYQLEGQPNVILKAGDSLYIPEGTVHVATNIGSTTGSELATYIVKKNTPLVILSK' A
#
# COMPACT_ATOMS: atom_id res chain seq x y z
N MET A 1 -4.44 -1.28 -3.61
CA MET A 1 -3.30 -1.27 -4.54
C MET A 1 -2.44 -0.06 -4.22
N ALA A 2 -1.12 -0.23 -4.20
CA ALA A 2 -0.15 0.86 -4.12
C ALA A 2 0.51 1.04 -5.49
N TYR A 3 0.72 2.29 -5.91
CA TYR A 3 1.48 2.66 -7.11
C TYR A 3 2.48 3.74 -6.74
N VAL A 4 3.76 3.53 -7.02
CA VAL A 4 4.81 4.49 -6.66
C VAL A 4 4.91 5.55 -7.75
N ILE A 5 4.66 6.80 -7.37
CA ILE A 5 4.80 7.97 -8.25
C ILE A 5 6.27 8.42 -8.27
N SER A 6 6.92 8.45 -7.10
CA SER A 6 8.34 8.81 -6.95
C SER A 6 8.95 8.18 -5.69
N GLY A 7 10.26 8.01 -5.66
CA GLY A 7 11.00 7.43 -4.53
C GLY A 7 11.21 5.92 -4.65
N THR A 8 11.59 5.28 -3.54
CA THR A 8 11.84 3.84 -3.45
C THR A 8 11.34 3.33 -2.12
N PHE A 9 10.42 2.37 -2.15
CA PHE A 9 9.74 1.86 -0.97
C PHE A 9 10.06 0.39 -0.75
N GLU A 10 10.33 0.02 0.50
CA GLU A 10 10.21 -1.37 0.94
C GLU A 10 8.78 -1.61 1.47
N TYR A 11 8.16 -2.66 0.96
CA TYR A 11 6.86 -3.16 1.40
C TYR A 11 7.03 -4.49 2.11
N GLN A 12 6.39 -4.60 3.28
CA GLN A 12 6.35 -5.80 4.10
C GLN A 12 4.88 -6.20 4.26
N LEU A 13 4.52 -7.36 3.71
CA LEU A 13 3.17 -7.92 3.80
C LEU A 13 3.25 -9.15 4.68
N GLU A 14 2.34 -9.29 5.63
CA GLU A 14 2.33 -10.43 6.54
C GLU A 14 2.35 -11.77 5.77
N GLY A 15 3.29 -12.64 6.14
CA GLY A 15 3.45 -13.95 5.50
C GLY A 15 4.09 -13.96 4.11
N GLN A 16 4.58 -12.81 3.62
CA GLN A 16 5.25 -12.71 2.32
C GLN A 16 6.67 -12.15 2.45
N PRO A 17 7.58 -12.47 1.50
CA PRO A 17 8.88 -11.81 1.42
C PRO A 17 8.73 -10.30 1.20
N ASN A 18 9.70 -9.53 1.71
CA ASN A 18 9.76 -8.08 1.46
C ASN A 18 9.89 -7.80 -0.04
N VAL A 19 9.26 -6.71 -0.49
CA VAL A 19 9.28 -6.27 -1.88
C VAL A 19 9.79 -4.83 -1.95
N ILE A 20 10.70 -4.55 -2.88
CA ILE A 20 11.14 -3.18 -3.18
C ILE A 20 10.39 -2.67 -4.41
N LEU A 21 9.74 -1.52 -4.27
CA LEU A 21 9.03 -0.83 -5.34
C LEU A 21 9.74 0.48 -5.69
N LYS A 22 9.83 0.80 -6.98
CA LYS A 22 10.36 2.06 -7.53
C LYS A 22 9.26 2.79 -8.31
N ALA A 23 9.53 4.04 -8.70
CA ALA A 23 8.61 4.81 -9.53
C ALA A 23 8.12 4.02 -10.75
N GLY A 24 6.80 3.94 -10.93
CA GLY A 24 6.16 3.14 -11.96
C GLY A 24 5.72 1.74 -11.53
N ASP A 25 6.25 1.21 -10.41
CA ASP A 25 5.87 -0.09 -9.89
C ASP A 25 4.53 -0.02 -9.14
N SER A 26 3.83 -1.16 -9.09
CA SER A 26 2.61 -1.31 -8.32
C SER A 26 2.59 -2.61 -7.52
N LEU A 27 1.84 -2.61 -6.43
CA LEU A 27 1.62 -3.77 -5.58
C LEU A 27 0.14 -3.93 -5.22
N TYR A 28 -0.36 -5.16 -5.38
CA TYR A 28 -1.66 -5.55 -4.88
C TYR A 28 -1.54 -6.00 -3.43
N ILE A 29 -2.37 -5.42 -2.56
CA ILE A 29 -2.45 -5.75 -1.14
C ILE A 29 -3.85 -6.33 -0.92
N PRO A 30 -3.97 -7.62 -0.56
CA PRO A 30 -5.26 -8.25 -0.32
C PRO A 30 -6.03 -7.61 0.85
N GLU A 31 -7.36 -7.70 0.83
CA GLU A 31 -8.24 -7.26 1.93
C GLU A 31 -7.80 -7.91 3.25
N GLY A 32 -7.66 -7.12 4.32
CA GLY A 32 -7.27 -7.60 5.64
C GLY A 32 -5.79 -7.93 5.84
N THR A 33 -4.93 -7.75 4.83
CA THR A 33 -3.49 -8.00 4.98
C THR A 33 -2.82 -6.87 5.74
N VAL A 34 -2.21 -7.18 6.89
CA VAL A 34 -1.35 -6.23 7.62
C VAL A 34 -0.11 -5.93 6.79
N HIS A 35 0.23 -4.65 6.65
CA HIS A 35 1.34 -4.22 5.83
C HIS A 35 2.02 -2.95 6.35
N VAL A 36 3.30 -2.79 6.01
CA VAL A 36 4.10 -1.58 6.26
C VAL A 36 4.77 -1.15 4.96
N ALA A 37 4.70 0.14 4.67
CA ALA A 37 5.42 0.79 3.57
C ALA A 37 6.46 1.74 4.16
N THR A 38 7.73 1.52 3.84
CA THR A 38 8.84 2.37 4.30
C THR A 38 9.53 2.98 3.09
N ASN A 39 9.61 4.31 3.02
CA ASN A 39 10.48 4.96 2.04
C ASN A 39 11.94 4.75 2.48
N ILE A 40 12.66 3.90 1.76
CA ILE A 40 14.08 3.59 2.01
C ILE A 40 15.02 4.42 1.12
N GLY A 41 14.48 5.26 0.24
CA GLY A 41 15.23 6.16 -0.62
C GLY A 41 15.72 7.41 0.12
N SER A 42 16.59 8.17 -0.54
CA SER A 42 17.14 9.44 -0.01
C SER A 42 16.30 10.67 -0.38
N THR A 43 15.26 10.50 -1.19
CA THR A 43 14.37 11.59 -1.63
C THR A 43 12.98 11.44 -1.02
N THR A 44 12.19 12.52 -1.02
CA THR A 44 10.76 12.44 -0.73
C THR A 44 10.09 11.44 -1.67
N GLY A 45 9.43 10.44 -1.11
CA GLY A 45 8.63 9.46 -1.84
C GLY A 45 7.17 9.89 -1.95
N SER A 46 6.51 9.46 -3.02
CA SER A 46 5.08 9.68 -3.25
C SER A 46 4.46 8.40 -3.82
N GLU A 47 3.32 8.00 -3.26
CA GLU A 47 2.55 6.84 -3.70
C GLU A 47 1.07 7.16 -3.80
N LEU A 48 0.37 6.45 -4.69
CA LEU A 48 -1.08 6.47 -4.83
C LEU A 48 -1.67 5.17 -4.29
N ALA A 49 -2.40 5.26 -3.18
CA ALA A 49 -3.17 4.16 -2.63
C ALA A 49 -4.59 4.16 -3.20
N THR A 50 -4.97 3.08 -3.89
CA THR A 50 -6.34 2.87 -4.39
C THR A 50 -7.00 1.74 -3.61
N TYR A 51 -8.11 2.05 -2.95
CA TYR A 51 -8.95 1.10 -2.22
C TYR A 51 -10.17 0.72 -3.05
N ILE A 52 -10.39 -0.57 -3.23
CA ILE A 52 -11.58 -1.11 -3.89
C ILE A 52 -12.49 -1.65 -2.80
N VAL A 53 -13.74 -1.14 -2.77
CA VAL A 53 -14.72 -1.43 -1.72
C VAL A 53 -15.96 -2.10 -2.31
N LYS A 54 -16.67 -2.85 -1.47
CA LYS A 54 -17.92 -3.52 -1.86
C LYS A 54 -19.01 -2.46 -2.08
N LYS A 55 -19.69 -2.54 -3.22
CA LYS A 55 -20.87 -1.71 -3.49
C LYS A 55 -21.95 -1.96 -2.43
N ASN A 56 -22.74 -0.94 -2.13
CA ASN A 56 -23.87 -1.00 -1.19
C ASN A 56 -23.52 -1.49 0.23
N THR A 57 -22.25 -1.38 0.62
CA THR A 57 -21.78 -1.72 1.98
C THR A 57 -21.26 -0.44 2.67
N PRO A 58 -21.52 -0.24 3.97
CA PRO A 58 -20.92 0.87 4.70
C PRO A 58 -19.39 0.83 4.65
N LEU A 59 -18.76 1.99 4.41
CA LEU A 59 -17.29 2.12 4.39
C LEU A 59 -16.65 2.01 5.77
N VAL A 60 -17.34 2.55 6.78
CA VAL A 60 -16.89 2.58 8.17
C VAL A 60 -18.09 2.40 9.06
N ILE A 61 -17.92 1.59 10.11
CA ILE A 61 -18.85 1.53 11.23
C ILE A 61 -18.08 2.07 12.42
N LEU A 62 -18.45 3.27 12.88
CA LEU A 62 -17.83 3.87 14.04
C LEU A 62 -18.28 3.10 15.29
N SER A 63 -17.35 2.51 16.03
CA SER A 63 -17.61 2.02 17.39
C SER A 63 -17.44 3.16 18.39
N LYS A 64 -18.28 3.17 19.44
CA LYS A 64 -18.12 4.07 20.60
C LYS A 64 -16.92 3.67 21.45
#